data_AF-A0A559IWD0-F1
#
_entry.id   AF-A0A559IWD0-F1
#
_cell.length_a   1.000
_cell.length_b   1.000
_cell.length_c   1.000
_cell.angle_alpha   90.00
_cell.angle_beta   90.00
_cell.angle_gamma   90.00
#
_symmetry.space_group_name_H-M   'P 1'
#
loop_
_entity.id
_entity.type
_entity.pdbx_description
1 polymer ?
#
loop_
_entity_poly.entity_id
_entity_poly.type
_entity_poly.pdbx_seq_one_letter_code
_entity_poly.pdbx_strand_id
1 'polypeptide(L)'
;MIKQPNNETTALSKPYITRLNNRKHLFLGLVIFVCIMLVTQGCSTNAGTASNDAFHKSIIAQYPELSNQPFTKTKVKRIVDGDTFVTNEGDKVRLIGVNTPETHGKVQYYGQEAKEYTDKQLTGSTVYMFQDAGNTDKYGRLLRYIFIENDDEMFNERLIREGYANTMTIPPNVLYSKTFTKLEREARNNNRGLWQSSKSKSSSGQRSKSKEANSLTDNNTNEKTTSAQGNCQTPTIKGNINKNKDKIYHLPDGRYYEQTKAEMMFCTVEDAEAAGFRASSN
;
A
#
# COMPACT_ATOMS: atom_id res chain seq x y z
N MET A 1 27.52 -24.67 -105.36
CA MET A 1 28.04 -23.85 -104.25
C MET A 1 27.86 -24.66 -102.97
N ILE A 2 28.81 -25.55 -102.61
CA ILE A 2 29.99 -25.30 -101.75
C ILE A 2 29.50 -24.86 -100.35
N LYS A 3 29.58 -25.64 -99.26
CA LYS A 3 30.76 -26.31 -98.65
C LYS A 3 30.33 -27.33 -97.57
N GLN A 4 30.93 -28.52 -97.54
CA GLN A 4 31.18 -29.35 -96.34
C GLN A 4 32.53 -28.88 -95.70
N PRO A 5 32.94 -29.17 -94.43
CA PRO A 5 33.11 -30.54 -93.87
C PRO A 5 33.09 -30.78 -92.32
N ASN A 6 32.86 -32.05 -91.97
CA ASN A 6 33.56 -33.02 -91.09
C ASN A 6 34.34 -32.63 -89.81
N ASN A 7 34.15 -33.47 -88.77
CA ASN A 7 35.10 -33.97 -87.73
C ASN A 7 34.24 -34.77 -86.69
N GLU A 8 34.16 -36.11 -86.66
CA GLU A 8 35.07 -37.14 -86.06
C GLU A 8 35.64 -36.76 -84.69
N THR A 9 35.47 -37.47 -83.57
CA THR A 9 36.05 -38.80 -83.29
C THR A 9 35.61 -39.29 -81.88
N THR A 10 35.34 -40.61 -81.71
CA THR A 10 35.64 -41.49 -80.53
C THR A 10 35.10 -41.15 -79.11
N ALA A 11 34.73 -42.05 -78.19
CA ALA A 11 34.78 -43.51 -78.02
C ALA A 11 34.18 -43.87 -76.64
N LEU A 12 33.82 -45.16 -76.43
CA LEU A 12 33.73 -45.90 -75.13
C LEU A 12 32.61 -45.48 -74.14
N SER A 13 32.00 -46.30 -73.28
CA SER A 13 31.92 -47.75 -73.06
C SER A 13 30.95 -48.00 -71.90
N LYS A 14 30.28 -49.17 -71.90
CA LYS A 14 29.81 -49.96 -70.74
C LYS A 14 28.51 -49.60 -69.98
N PRO A 15 27.89 -50.61 -69.31
CA PRO A 15 26.44 -50.71 -69.12
C PRO A 15 26.00 -50.61 -67.65
N TYR A 16 24.70 -50.89 -67.42
CA TYR A 16 24.06 -51.28 -66.16
C TYR A 16 23.76 -50.14 -65.16
N ILE A 17 22.50 -50.06 -64.70
CA ILE A 17 22.05 -50.54 -63.37
C ILE A 17 20.57 -50.13 -63.21
N THR A 18 19.73 -51.15 -63.05
CA THR A 18 18.34 -51.06 -62.60
C THR A 18 18.30 -50.47 -61.18
N ARG A 19 17.68 -49.30 -60.99
CA ARG A 19 17.40 -48.76 -59.65
C ARG A 19 16.17 -49.46 -59.06
N LEU A 20 16.37 -50.32 -58.07
CA LEU A 20 15.31 -50.77 -57.16
C LEU A 20 15.03 -49.72 -56.08
N ASN A 21 13.74 -49.47 -55.89
CA ASN A 21 12.99 -49.05 -54.69
C ASN A 21 13.74 -48.47 -53.47
N ASN A 22 13.46 -47.19 -53.16
CA ASN A 22 13.82 -46.58 -51.87
C ASN A 22 12.71 -45.71 -51.24
N ARG A 23 11.43 -46.10 -51.41
CA ARG A 23 10.28 -45.32 -50.89
C ARG A 23 9.71 -45.80 -49.55
N LYS A 24 10.15 -46.93 -49.00
CA LYS A 24 9.59 -47.51 -47.76
C LYS A 24 10.30 -47.08 -46.46
N HIS A 25 11.56 -46.64 -46.54
CA HIS A 25 12.32 -46.21 -45.35
C HIS A 25 12.11 -44.73 -44.98
N LEU A 26 11.63 -43.91 -45.93
CA LEU A 26 11.42 -42.48 -45.69
C LEU A 26 10.17 -42.21 -44.82
N PHE A 27 9.15 -43.06 -44.91
CA PHE A 27 7.92 -42.91 -44.12
C PHE A 27 8.03 -43.49 -42.71
N LEU A 28 8.89 -44.50 -42.49
CA LEU A 28 9.06 -45.11 -41.15
C LEU A 28 9.91 -44.24 -40.21
N GLY A 29 10.87 -43.47 -40.75
CA GLY A 29 11.67 -42.52 -39.97
C GLY A 29 10.91 -41.26 -39.55
N LEU A 30 9.93 -40.82 -40.34
CA LEU A 30 9.13 -39.61 -40.05
C LEU A 30 8.15 -39.83 -38.89
N VAL A 31 7.58 -41.03 -38.76
CA VAL A 31 6.63 -41.36 -37.68
C VAL A 31 7.32 -41.49 -36.33
N ILE A 32 8.55 -42.01 -36.28
CA ILE A 32 9.33 -42.14 -35.03
C ILE A 32 9.83 -40.76 -34.55
N PHE A 33 10.15 -39.83 -35.46
CA PHE A 33 10.59 -38.49 -35.09
C PHE A 33 9.44 -37.60 -34.56
N VAL A 34 8.22 -37.79 -35.05
CA VAL A 34 7.02 -37.07 -34.56
C VAL A 34 6.55 -37.61 -33.20
N CYS A 35 6.74 -38.91 -32.91
CA CYS A 35 6.38 -39.49 -31.61
C CYS A 35 7.33 -39.10 -30.46
N ILE A 36 8.59 -38.74 -30.74
CA ILE A 36 9.56 -38.31 -29.71
C ILE A 36 9.38 -36.81 -29.35
N MET A 37 8.80 -36.00 -30.25
CA MET A 37 8.45 -34.59 -29.99
C MET A 37 7.15 -34.39 -29.18
N LEU A 38 6.41 -35.47 -28.87
CA LEU A 38 5.16 -35.42 -28.11
C LEU A 38 5.29 -35.79 -26.62
N VAL A 39 6.51 -35.83 -26.07
CA VAL A 39 6.76 -36.18 -24.64
C VAL A 39 7.19 -34.99 -23.78
N THR A 40 7.18 -33.75 -24.30
CA THR A 40 7.42 -32.55 -23.47
C THR A 40 6.18 -31.68 -23.35
N GLN A 41 5.04 -32.28 -22.98
CA GLN A 41 4.07 -31.53 -22.17
C GLN A 41 4.52 -31.66 -20.72
N GLY A 42 5.47 -30.81 -20.34
CA GLY A 42 5.66 -30.50 -18.94
C GLY A 42 4.32 -29.96 -18.44
N CYS A 43 3.70 -30.68 -17.51
CA CYS A 43 2.62 -30.13 -16.70
C CYS A 43 3.16 -28.85 -16.04
N SER A 44 2.88 -27.69 -16.63
CA SER A 44 2.99 -26.42 -15.93
C SER A 44 1.82 -26.37 -14.96
N THR A 45 2.02 -27.01 -13.80
CA THR A 45 1.22 -26.75 -12.62
C THR A 45 1.74 -25.45 -12.00
N ASN A 46 1.42 -24.32 -12.62
CA ASN A 46 1.29 -23.07 -11.87
C ASN A 46 -0.08 -23.07 -11.18
N ALA A 47 -0.36 -24.15 -10.44
CA ALA A 47 -1.33 -24.13 -9.37
C ALA A 47 -0.58 -23.51 -8.19
N GLY A 48 -1.04 -22.33 -7.76
CA GLY A 48 -0.38 -21.51 -6.75
C GLY A 48 0.14 -22.36 -5.60
N THR A 49 1.35 -22.02 -5.16
CA THR A 49 1.84 -22.36 -3.82
C THR A 49 0.82 -21.84 -2.81
N ALA A 50 -0.22 -22.61 -2.56
CA ALA A 50 -0.93 -22.67 -1.30
C ALA A 50 0.09 -23.21 -0.30
N SER A 51 1.00 -22.34 0.11
CA SER A 51 2.21 -22.69 0.82
C SER A 51 1.84 -23.14 2.23
N ASN A 52 2.51 -24.20 2.69
CA ASN A 52 2.65 -24.55 4.10
C ASN A 52 3.49 -23.49 4.86
N ASP A 53 3.33 -22.22 4.51
CA ASP A 53 4.04 -21.11 5.10
C ASP A 53 3.42 -20.81 6.46
N ALA A 54 4.14 -21.20 7.51
CA ALA A 54 3.69 -21.03 8.89
C ALA A 54 3.39 -19.57 9.21
N PHE A 55 4.12 -18.63 8.59
CA PHE A 55 3.91 -17.21 8.80
C PHE A 55 2.68 -16.68 8.04
N HIS A 56 2.41 -17.18 6.84
CA HIS A 56 1.13 -16.88 6.18
C HIS A 56 -0.06 -17.32 7.06
N LYS A 57 0.03 -18.50 7.68
CA LYS A 57 -1.02 -18.98 8.60
C LYS A 57 -1.19 -18.06 9.82
N SER A 58 -0.11 -17.51 10.38
CA SER A 58 -0.22 -16.55 11.49
C SER A 58 -0.87 -15.24 11.05
N ILE A 59 -0.52 -14.72 9.86
CA ILE A 59 -1.19 -13.55 9.29
C ILE A 59 -2.69 -13.80 9.18
N ILE A 60 -3.12 -14.92 8.59
CA ILE A 60 -4.54 -15.23 8.41
C ILE A 60 -5.27 -15.44 9.75
N ALA A 61 -4.59 -15.99 10.77
CA ALA A 61 -5.17 -16.12 12.10
C ALA A 61 -5.49 -14.76 12.73
N GLN A 62 -4.67 -13.73 12.47
CA GLN A 62 -4.88 -12.38 12.97
C GLN A 62 -5.76 -11.51 12.05
N TYR A 63 -5.68 -11.72 10.73
CA TYR A 63 -6.37 -10.97 9.68
C TYR A 63 -7.21 -11.94 8.81
N PRO A 64 -8.32 -12.47 9.33
CA PRO A 64 -9.11 -13.50 8.65
C PRO A 64 -9.73 -13.02 7.33
N GLU A 65 -9.93 -11.71 7.14
CA GLU A 65 -10.47 -11.16 5.90
C GLU A 65 -9.50 -11.30 4.70
N LEU A 66 -8.21 -11.55 4.97
CA LEU A 66 -7.19 -11.81 3.96
C LEU A 66 -7.15 -13.27 3.49
N SER A 67 -7.91 -14.18 4.11
CA SER A 67 -7.85 -15.63 3.85
C SER A 67 -8.02 -16.03 2.38
N ASN A 68 -8.81 -15.26 1.62
CA ASN A 68 -9.05 -15.49 0.20
C ASN A 68 -8.39 -14.45 -0.72
N GLN A 69 -7.54 -13.57 -0.17
CA GLN A 69 -6.90 -12.52 -0.96
C GLN A 69 -5.60 -13.03 -1.59
N PRO A 70 -5.34 -12.70 -2.87
CA PRO A 70 -4.05 -12.98 -3.48
C PRO A 70 -2.92 -12.30 -2.72
N PHE A 71 -1.81 -12.99 -2.55
CA PHE A 71 -0.60 -12.41 -2.00
C PHE A 71 0.65 -12.86 -2.76
N THR A 72 1.68 -12.03 -2.67
CA THR A 72 3.01 -12.31 -3.21
C THR A 72 4.06 -12.04 -2.16
N LYS A 73 5.16 -12.81 -2.17
CA LYS A 73 6.31 -12.61 -1.30
C LYS A 73 7.48 -12.03 -2.10
N THR A 74 8.10 -10.97 -1.62
CA THR A 74 9.27 -10.35 -2.28
C THR A 74 10.19 -9.66 -1.27
N LYS A 75 11.37 -9.24 -1.70
CA LYS A 75 12.29 -8.40 -0.95
C LYS A 75 12.16 -6.94 -1.36
N VAL A 76 12.12 -6.04 -0.39
CA VAL A 76 12.10 -4.59 -0.63
C VAL A 76 13.49 -4.13 -1.03
N LYS A 77 13.57 -3.39 -2.14
CA LYS A 77 14.82 -2.85 -2.68
C LYS A 77 15.16 -1.48 -2.12
N ARG A 78 14.19 -0.56 -2.13
CA ARG A 78 14.35 0.83 -1.68
C ARG A 78 13.02 1.51 -1.42
N ILE A 79 13.04 2.54 -0.58
CA ILE A 79 11.90 3.41 -0.31
C ILE A 79 11.88 4.61 -1.27
N VAL A 80 10.69 5.00 -1.71
CA VAL A 80 10.45 6.21 -2.51
C VAL A 80 9.98 7.33 -1.58
N ASP A 81 8.89 7.07 -0.87
CA ASP A 81 8.26 7.92 0.14
C ASP A 81 7.74 7.03 1.28
N GLY A 82 7.24 7.61 2.37
CA GLY A 82 6.80 6.83 3.55
C GLY A 82 5.66 5.83 3.28
N ASP A 83 4.94 5.97 2.18
CA ASP A 83 3.87 5.04 1.77
C ASP A 83 4.12 4.32 0.44
N THR A 84 5.32 4.49 -0.14
CA THR A 84 5.66 3.97 -1.47
C THR A 84 7.07 3.38 -1.50
N PHE A 85 7.20 2.13 -1.95
CA PHE A 85 8.49 1.45 -2.10
C PHE A 85 8.64 0.75 -3.44
N VAL A 86 9.85 0.25 -3.72
CA VAL A 86 10.17 -0.54 -4.91
C VAL A 86 10.68 -1.92 -4.49
N THR A 87 10.17 -2.98 -5.13
CA THR A 87 10.61 -4.36 -4.92
C THR A 87 11.92 -4.65 -5.66
N ASN A 88 12.53 -5.81 -5.40
CA ASN A 88 13.69 -6.25 -6.16
C ASN A 88 13.39 -6.47 -7.66
N GLU A 89 12.16 -6.87 -7.98
CA GLU A 89 11.68 -7.08 -9.35
C GLU A 89 11.43 -5.75 -10.09
N GLY A 90 11.41 -4.63 -9.36
CA GLY A 90 11.23 -3.29 -9.91
C GLY A 90 9.79 -2.76 -9.83
N ASP A 91 8.87 -3.53 -9.23
CA ASP A 91 7.50 -3.09 -9.03
C ASP A 91 7.44 -1.93 -8.03
N LYS A 92 6.66 -0.91 -8.37
CA LYS A 92 6.32 0.17 -7.43
C LYS A 92 5.09 -0.25 -6.63
N VAL A 93 5.17 -0.15 -5.31
CA VAL A 93 4.10 -0.55 -4.40
C VAL A 93 3.66 0.66 -3.59
N ARG A 94 2.35 0.93 -3.57
CA ARG A 94 1.68 1.96 -2.76
C ARG A 94 0.87 1.28 -1.68
N LEU A 95 1.08 1.68 -0.43
CA LEU A 95 0.38 1.13 0.73
C LEU A 95 -1.11 1.50 0.68
N ILE A 96 -2.01 0.52 0.75
CA ILE A 96 -3.46 0.78 0.80
C ILE A 96 -3.80 1.48 2.12
N GLY A 97 -4.68 2.49 2.07
CA GLY A 97 -5.30 3.08 3.25
C GLY A 97 -4.46 4.11 4.02
N VAL A 98 -3.19 4.25 3.64
CA VAL A 98 -2.18 5.07 4.31
C VAL A 98 -1.85 6.26 3.43
N ASN A 99 -1.60 7.43 4.01
CA ASN A 99 -1.00 8.53 3.28
C ASN A 99 0.02 9.26 4.17
N THR A 100 1.29 9.22 3.75
CA THR A 100 2.38 9.86 4.49
C THR A 100 2.57 11.29 4.01
N PRO A 101 3.06 12.22 4.87
CA PRO A 101 3.33 13.57 4.42
C PRO A 101 4.40 13.59 3.33
N GLU A 102 4.18 14.43 2.33
CA GLU A 102 5.03 14.50 1.15
C GLU A 102 6.47 14.90 1.51
N THR A 103 7.45 14.15 0.99
CA THR A 103 8.89 14.44 1.15
C THR A 103 9.49 15.20 -0.03
N HIS A 104 8.76 15.29 -1.13
CA HIS A 104 9.18 15.99 -2.35
C HIS A 104 8.32 17.24 -2.59
N GLY A 105 8.95 18.33 -3.03
CA GLY A 105 8.25 19.61 -3.24
C GLY A 105 8.08 20.40 -1.93
N LYS A 106 6.84 20.73 -1.56
CA LYS A 106 6.56 21.40 -0.28
C LYS A 106 6.61 20.35 0.83
N VAL A 107 7.80 20.15 1.39
CA VAL A 107 8.06 19.23 2.51
C VAL A 107 7.02 19.46 3.60
N GLN A 108 6.24 18.43 3.88
CA GLN A 108 5.21 18.49 4.91
C GLN A 108 5.83 18.10 6.25
N TYR A 109 5.27 18.65 7.33
CA TYR A 109 5.67 18.30 8.69
C TYR A 109 5.61 16.78 8.87
N TYR A 110 6.68 16.20 9.44
CA TYR A 110 6.83 14.78 9.71
C TYR A 110 7.03 13.85 8.49
N GLY A 111 7.16 14.41 7.28
CA GLY A 111 7.37 13.62 6.05
C GLY A 111 8.70 12.88 6.03
N GLN A 112 9.79 13.56 6.43
CA GLN A 112 11.12 12.96 6.47
C GLN A 112 11.17 11.82 7.50
N GLU A 113 10.59 12.05 8.68
CA GLU A 113 10.50 11.05 9.75
C GLU A 113 9.70 9.81 9.32
N ALA A 114 8.59 9.99 8.59
CA ALA A 114 7.81 8.88 8.05
C ALA A 114 8.58 8.06 7.00
N LYS A 115 9.35 8.73 6.13
CA LYS A 115 10.20 8.08 5.13
C LYS A 115 11.35 7.32 5.79
N GLU A 116 12.05 7.93 6.73
CA GLU A 116 13.15 7.29 7.47
C GLU A 116 12.68 6.09 8.28
N TYR A 117 11.51 6.20 8.92
CA TYR A 117 10.89 5.09 9.62
C TYR A 117 10.63 3.93 8.66
N THR A 118 10.01 4.21 7.51
CA THR A 118 9.70 3.19 6.50
C THR A 118 10.95 2.56 5.94
N ASP A 119 11.99 3.35 5.66
CA ASP A 119 13.28 2.86 5.18
C ASP A 119 13.94 1.91 6.18
N LYS A 120 13.97 2.31 7.45
CA LYS A 120 14.52 1.47 8.52
C LYS A 120 13.78 0.14 8.69
N GLN A 121 12.47 0.11 8.49
CA GLN A 121 11.65 -1.09 8.70
C GLN A 121 11.64 -2.01 7.48
N LEU A 122 11.60 -1.44 6.27
CA LEU A 122 11.33 -2.20 5.06
C LEU A 122 12.55 -2.48 4.20
N THR A 123 13.54 -1.58 4.11
CA THR A 123 14.64 -1.77 3.15
C THR A 123 15.43 -3.05 3.44
N GLY A 124 15.50 -3.95 2.44
CA GLY A 124 16.15 -5.25 2.57
C GLY A 124 15.32 -6.32 3.29
N SER A 125 14.14 -5.99 3.81
CA SER A 125 13.23 -6.95 4.44
C SER A 125 12.47 -7.77 3.41
N THR A 126 12.15 -9.02 3.75
CA THR A 126 11.19 -9.84 3.02
C THR A 126 9.78 -9.45 3.47
N VAL A 127 8.88 -9.20 2.52
CA VAL A 127 7.50 -8.78 2.78
C VAL A 127 6.48 -9.68 2.09
N TYR A 128 5.34 -9.85 2.73
CA TYR A 128 4.13 -10.45 2.16
C TYR A 128 3.20 -9.30 1.76
N MET A 129 2.83 -9.29 0.48
CA MET A 129 2.05 -8.22 -0.13
C MET A 129 0.68 -8.76 -0.52
N PHE A 130 -0.34 -8.44 0.27
CA PHE A 130 -1.72 -8.83 -0.01
C PHE A 130 -2.42 -7.80 -0.88
N GLN A 131 -3.16 -8.28 -1.87
CA GLN A 131 -4.06 -7.48 -2.67
C GLN A 131 -5.39 -7.26 -1.93
N ASP A 132 -6.11 -6.20 -2.29
CA ASP A 132 -7.55 -6.07 -2.01
C ASP A 132 -8.31 -6.21 -3.35
N ALA A 133 -9.52 -5.67 -3.45
CA ALA A 133 -10.38 -5.75 -4.62
C ALA A 133 -9.72 -5.21 -5.91
N GLY A 134 -8.88 -4.18 -5.80
CA GLY A 134 -8.13 -3.58 -6.91
C GLY A 134 -6.64 -3.92 -6.84
N ASN A 135 -6.01 -4.07 -8.02
CA ASN A 135 -4.60 -4.44 -8.09
C ASN A 135 -3.65 -3.23 -8.18
N THR A 136 -3.99 -2.25 -9.01
CA THR A 136 -3.11 -1.11 -9.31
C THR A 136 -3.86 0.21 -9.27
N ASP A 137 -3.13 1.30 -9.03
CA ASP A 137 -3.64 2.64 -9.25
C ASP A 137 -3.41 3.14 -10.69
N LYS A 138 -3.90 4.35 -10.98
CA LYS A 138 -3.77 5.00 -12.30
C LYS A 138 -2.33 5.28 -12.74
N TYR A 139 -1.35 5.19 -11.82
CA TYR A 139 0.07 5.39 -12.10
C TYR A 139 0.82 4.07 -12.28
N GLY A 140 0.10 2.94 -12.27
CA GLY A 140 0.68 1.60 -12.41
C GLY A 140 1.38 1.10 -11.15
N ARG A 141 1.14 1.71 -9.98
CA ARG A 141 1.66 1.19 -8.70
C ARG A 141 0.76 0.08 -8.20
N LEU A 142 1.34 -1.02 -7.73
CA LEU A 142 0.62 -2.07 -7.02
C LEU A 142 0.04 -1.50 -5.73
N LEU A 143 -1.23 -1.80 -5.43
CA LEU A 143 -1.89 -1.43 -4.19
C LEU A 143 -1.86 -2.62 -3.24
N ARG A 144 -1.19 -2.50 -2.08
CA ARG A 144 -0.96 -3.64 -1.17
C ARG A 144 -1.13 -3.32 0.32
N TYR A 145 -1.56 -4.33 1.07
CA TYR A 145 -1.32 -4.47 2.50
C TYR A 145 -0.02 -5.24 2.72
N ILE A 146 0.81 -4.79 3.65
CA ILE A 146 2.19 -5.27 3.81
C ILE A 146 2.39 -5.88 5.18
N PHE A 147 3.01 -7.06 5.21
CA PHE A 147 3.51 -7.72 6.42
C PHE A 147 5.00 -7.99 6.26
N ILE A 148 5.79 -7.70 7.29
CA ILE A 148 7.22 -8.01 7.32
C ILE A 148 7.38 -9.46 7.79
N GLU A 149 8.26 -10.22 7.17
CA GLU A 149 8.47 -11.62 7.55
C GLU A 149 8.81 -11.77 9.05
N ASN A 150 8.06 -12.64 9.74
CA ASN A 150 8.10 -12.86 11.20
C ASN A 150 7.53 -11.71 12.05
N ASP A 151 6.75 -10.81 11.46
CA ASP A 151 6.05 -9.72 12.13
C ASP A 151 4.58 -9.74 11.71
N ASP A 152 3.72 -10.25 12.59
CA ASP A 152 2.31 -10.46 12.30
C ASP A 152 1.48 -9.17 12.28
N GLU A 153 2.04 -8.02 12.67
CA GLU A 153 1.38 -6.73 12.53
C GLU A 153 1.43 -6.22 11.08
N MET A 154 0.27 -5.80 10.56
CA MET A 154 0.21 -5.12 9.26
C MET A 154 0.97 -3.78 9.31
N PHE A 155 1.97 -3.62 8.45
CA PHE A 155 2.80 -2.41 8.41
C PHE A 155 1.98 -1.13 8.11
N ASN A 156 0.91 -1.25 7.33
CA ASN A 156 -0.02 -0.16 7.04
C ASN A 156 -0.67 0.38 8.34
N GLU A 157 -1.09 -0.52 9.23
CA GLU A 157 -1.67 -0.17 10.54
C GLU A 157 -0.65 0.51 11.43
N ARG A 158 0.57 -0.05 11.46
CA ARG A 158 1.69 0.50 12.24
C ARG A 158 1.99 1.95 11.89
N LEU A 159 2.04 2.30 10.61
CA LEU A 159 2.27 3.69 10.18
C LEU A 159 1.21 4.65 10.72
N ILE A 160 -0.06 4.25 10.72
CA ILE A 160 -1.17 5.08 11.21
C ILE A 160 -1.14 5.15 12.74
N ARG A 161 -0.98 3.99 13.41
CA ARG A 161 -0.96 3.83 14.86
C ARG A 161 0.17 4.61 15.54
N GLU A 162 1.32 4.71 14.89
CA GLU A 162 2.47 5.48 15.37
C GLU A 162 2.47 6.94 14.89
N GLY A 163 1.47 7.32 14.09
CA GLY A 163 1.32 8.69 13.61
C GLY A 163 2.35 9.09 12.55
N TYR A 164 2.86 8.16 11.74
CA TYR A 164 3.66 8.47 10.55
C TYR A 164 2.80 8.78 9.33
N ALA A 165 1.52 8.42 9.36
CA ALA A 165 0.58 8.62 8.26
C ALA A 165 -0.81 9.02 8.74
N ASN A 166 -1.56 9.70 7.88
CA ASN A 166 -3.00 9.84 7.99
C ASN A 166 -3.73 8.78 7.14
N THR A 167 -5.05 8.67 7.32
CA THR A 167 -5.85 7.68 6.58
C THR A 167 -6.22 8.21 5.19
N MET A 168 -6.18 7.34 4.18
CA MET A 168 -6.63 7.66 2.83
C MET A 168 -7.42 6.50 2.23
N THR A 169 -8.67 6.74 1.84
CA THR A 169 -9.50 5.71 1.21
C THR A 169 -9.20 5.61 -0.30
N ILE A 170 -9.01 4.39 -0.82
CA ILE A 170 -8.73 4.14 -2.25
C ILE A 170 -9.74 3.10 -2.79
N PRO A 171 -10.98 3.48 -3.13
CA PRO A 171 -11.97 2.52 -3.63
C PRO A 171 -11.49 1.78 -4.89
N PRO A 172 -11.80 0.49 -5.06
CA PRO A 172 -12.58 -0.37 -4.15
C PRO A 172 -11.78 -0.96 -2.97
N ASN A 173 -10.52 -0.59 -2.78
CA ASN A 173 -9.60 -1.11 -1.77
C ASN A 173 -9.85 -0.49 -0.38
N VAL A 174 -10.86 -1.00 0.32
CA VAL A 174 -11.36 -0.40 1.56
C VAL A 174 -11.51 -1.40 2.70
N LEU A 175 -10.96 -2.62 2.57
CA LEU A 175 -11.17 -3.73 3.50
C LEU A 175 -10.92 -3.33 4.97
N TYR A 176 -9.82 -2.64 5.23
CA TYR A 176 -9.43 -2.19 6.58
C TYR A 176 -9.67 -0.69 6.86
N SER A 177 -10.45 0.00 6.01
CA SER A 177 -10.68 1.45 6.14
C SER A 177 -11.18 1.88 7.52
N LYS A 178 -12.13 1.12 8.10
CA LYS A 178 -12.68 1.39 9.45
C LYS A 178 -11.62 1.23 10.54
N THR A 179 -10.81 0.19 10.46
CA THR A 179 -9.71 -0.06 11.41
C THR A 179 -8.70 1.08 11.36
N PHE A 180 -8.34 1.52 10.15
CA PHE A 180 -7.42 2.64 9.95
C PHE A 180 -7.95 3.94 10.55
N THR A 181 -9.24 4.26 10.35
CA THR A 181 -9.87 5.43 11.00
C THR A 181 -9.80 5.38 12.53
N LYS A 182 -9.99 4.19 13.12
CA LYS A 182 -9.87 4.00 14.58
C LYS A 182 -8.43 4.23 15.05
N LEU A 183 -7.45 3.62 14.39
CA LEU A 183 -6.02 3.75 14.74
C LEU A 183 -5.55 5.20 14.64
N GLU A 184 -6.01 5.92 13.63
CA GLU A 184 -5.64 7.34 13.45
C GLU A 184 -6.20 8.20 14.59
N ARG A 185 -7.43 7.94 15.02
CA ARG A 185 -8.03 8.59 16.19
C ARG A 185 -7.22 8.31 17.46
N GLU A 186 -6.79 7.06 17.65
CA GLU A 186 -5.93 6.70 18.79
C GLU A 186 -4.57 7.42 18.72
N ALA A 187 -3.94 7.48 17.54
CA ALA A 187 -2.68 8.20 17.35
C ALA A 187 -2.82 9.70 17.66
N ARG A 188 -3.95 10.33 17.24
CA ARG A 188 -4.29 11.71 17.57
C ARG A 188 -4.43 11.93 19.08
N ASN A 189 -5.26 11.11 19.73
CA ASN A 189 -5.52 11.23 21.17
C ASN A 189 -4.25 11.05 22.01
N ASN A 190 -3.30 10.24 21.53
CA ASN A 190 -2.02 10.00 22.17
C ASN A 190 -0.90 10.95 21.70
N ASN A 191 -1.21 11.97 20.89
CA ASN A 191 -0.23 12.94 20.35
C ASN A 191 0.99 12.25 19.71
N ARG A 192 0.79 11.21 18.92
CA ARG A 192 1.88 10.47 18.25
C ARG A 192 2.25 11.11 16.91
N GLY A 193 3.54 11.14 16.60
CA GLY A 193 4.08 11.59 15.33
C GLY A 193 3.49 12.89 14.79
N LEU A 194 2.75 12.80 13.68
CA LEU A 194 2.01 13.89 13.02
C LEU A 194 1.15 14.73 13.96
N TRP A 195 0.67 14.12 15.03
CA TRP A 195 -0.28 14.71 15.97
C TRP A 195 0.41 15.39 17.16
N GLN A 196 1.74 15.41 17.21
CA GLN A 196 2.48 16.15 18.22
C GLN A 196 2.25 17.66 18.07
N SER A 197 1.70 18.30 19.11
CA SER A 197 1.58 19.75 19.14
C SER A 197 2.97 20.42 19.11
N SER A 198 3.09 21.59 18.45
CA SER A 198 4.33 22.38 18.47
C SER A 198 4.80 22.73 19.88
N LYS A 199 3.90 22.76 20.87
CA LYS A 199 4.20 23.02 22.28
C LYS A 199 4.94 21.86 22.97
N SER A 200 4.78 20.61 22.53
CA SER A 200 5.48 19.47 23.15
C SER A 200 6.93 19.33 22.70
N LYS A 201 7.35 20.02 21.64
CA LYS A 201 8.76 20.08 21.20
C LYS A 201 9.63 21.06 22.00
N SER A 202 9.03 21.87 22.87
CA SER A 202 9.77 22.85 23.68
C SER A 202 10.29 22.28 25.01
N SER A 203 9.98 21.03 25.38
CA SER A 203 10.30 20.48 26.71
C SER A 203 11.42 19.43 26.75
N SER A 204 12.07 19.10 25.63
CA SER A 204 13.13 18.08 25.59
C SER A 204 14.53 18.62 25.31
N GLY A 205 14.80 19.89 25.64
CA GLY A 205 16.12 20.47 25.47
C GLY A 205 16.34 21.69 26.34
N GLN A 206 16.56 21.50 27.65
CA GLN A 206 17.57 22.23 28.43
C GLN A 206 17.64 21.72 29.87
N ARG A 207 18.82 21.22 30.24
CA ARG A 207 19.19 20.80 31.59
C ARG A 207 19.83 22.00 32.31
N SER A 208 19.41 22.21 33.55
CA SER A 208 20.08 22.98 34.62
C SER A 208 20.05 24.52 34.58
N LYS A 209 19.18 25.11 35.39
CA LYS A 209 19.60 25.88 36.60
C LYS A 209 18.41 26.18 37.49
N SER A 210 18.60 25.91 38.77
CA SER A 210 17.73 26.24 39.88
C SER A 210 17.52 27.75 40.02
N LYS A 211 16.28 28.15 40.38
CA LYS A 211 15.96 28.99 41.55
C LYS A 211 14.46 29.28 41.65
N GLU A 212 13.90 28.84 42.78
CA GLU A 212 13.15 29.66 43.75
C GLU A 212 11.74 30.20 43.39
N ALA A 213 10.75 29.54 44.00
CA ALA A 213 9.53 30.04 44.66
C ALA A 213 8.94 31.41 44.25
N ASN A 214 7.63 31.42 43.93
CA ASN A 214 6.63 31.81 44.93
C ASN A 214 5.21 31.37 44.57
N SER A 215 4.48 31.04 45.63
CA SER A 215 3.06 30.72 45.74
C SER A 215 2.15 31.91 45.36
N LEU A 216 0.88 31.60 45.07
CA LEU A 216 -0.39 32.32 45.39
C LEU A 216 -1.45 31.82 44.40
N THR A 217 -2.17 30.73 44.70
CA THR A 217 -3.54 30.73 45.24
C THR A 217 -4.39 31.93 44.84
N ASP A 218 -5.46 31.69 44.06
CA ASP A 218 -6.81 32.12 44.45
C ASP A 218 -7.89 31.31 43.72
N ASN A 219 -8.82 30.78 44.52
CA ASN A 219 -10.07 30.15 44.13
C ASN A 219 -11.20 31.16 44.26
N ASN A 220 -12.12 31.25 43.29
CA ASN A 220 -13.58 31.34 43.50
C ASN A 220 -14.29 31.50 42.12
N THR A 221 -15.13 30.53 41.70
CA THR A 221 -16.60 30.45 41.86
C THR A 221 -17.34 31.64 41.24
N ASN A 222 -18.44 31.55 40.49
CA ASN A 222 -19.31 30.50 39.95
C ASN A 222 -20.23 31.28 38.97
N GLU A 223 -20.53 30.79 37.76
CA GLU A 223 -21.91 30.88 37.27
C GLU A 223 -22.15 29.98 36.07
N LYS A 224 -23.27 29.28 36.17
CA LYS A 224 -23.64 28.03 35.52
C LYS A 224 -24.74 28.37 34.51
N THR A 225 -24.50 28.10 33.23
CA THR A 225 -25.58 27.89 32.25
C THR A 225 -25.39 26.53 31.59
N THR A 226 -26.20 25.60 32.06
CA THR A 226 -26.57 24.27 31.53
C THR A 226 -26.98 24.34 30.05
N SER A 227 -26.76 23.36 29.16
CA SER A 227 -26.37 21.95 29.32
C SER A 227 -26.14 21.33 27.93
N ALA A 228 -24.90 20.91 27.64
CA ALA A 228 -24.51 19.63 27.00
C ALA A 228 -23.00 19.67 26.76
N GLN A 229 -22.22 19.70 27.85
CA GLN A 229 -20.76 19.69 27.80
C GLN A 229 -20.24 18.49 28.60
N GLY A 230 -19.73 17.48 27.88
CA GLY A 230 -18.64 16.67 28.39
C GLY A 230 -17.42 17.56 28.52
N ASN A 231 -16.83 17.59 29.71
CA ASN A 231 -15.69 18.43 30.08
C ASN A 231 -14.44 18.07 29.24
N CYS A 232 -14.21 18.77 28.14
CA CYS A 232 -12.89 18.83 27.52
C CYS A 232 -12.33 20.25 27.63
N GLN A 233 -11.08 20.34 28.07
CA GLN A 233 -10.39 21.62 28.30
C GLN A 233 -10.15 22.40 26.99
N THR A 234 -10.26 21.76 25.82
CA THR A 234 -10.12 22.39 24.49
C THR A 234 -10.95 21.66 23.42
N PRO A 235 -12.21 22.06 23.14
CA PRO A 235 -12.98 21.46 22.06
C PRO A 235 -12.45 21.94 20.71
N THR A 236 -12.19 21.01 19.79
CA THR A 236 -11.54 21.27 18.49
C THR A 236 -12.41 20.92 17.29
N ILE A 237 -13.56 20.29 17.47
CA ILE A 237 -14.44 19.95 16.35
C ILE A 237 -15.44 21.09 16.18
N LYS A 238 -15.44 21.72 14.99
CA LYS A 238 -16.32 22.84 14.67
C LYS A 238 -17.64 22.32 14.10
N GLY A 239 -18.73 22.46 14.84
CA GLY A 239 -20.09 22.24 14.35
C GLY A 239 -20.66 23.52 13.77
N ASN A 240 -21.16 23.47 12.54
CA ASN A 240 -21.91 24.55 11.93
C ASN A 240 -23.32 24.18 11.44
N ILE A 241 -24.20 25.19 11.38
CA ILE A 241 -25.58 25.06 10.90
C ILE A 241 -25.80 25.99 9.72
N ASN A 242 -26.02 25.44 8.53
CA ASN A 242 -26.22 26.26 7.31
C ASN A 242 -27.65 26.84 7.20
N LYS A 243 -27.90 27.65 6.16
CA LYS A 243 -29.24 28.24 5.90
C LYS A 243 -30.35 27.21 5.68
N ASN A 244 -30.00 26.00 5.25
CA ASN A 244 -30.91 24.87 5.05
C ASN A 244 -31.12 24.05 6.33
N LYS A 245 -30.57 24.49 7.47
CA LYS A 245 -30.57 23.80 8.76
C LYS A 245 -29.81 22.47 8.77
N ASP A 246 -28.91 22.26 7.81
CA ASP A 246 -27.99 21.11 7.87
C ASP A 246 -26.97 21.35 8.99
N LYS A 247 -26.84 20.37 9.88
CA LYS A 247 -25.84 20.33 10.94
C LYS A 247 -24.61 19.57 10.46
N ILE A 248 -23.48 20.26 10.31
CA ILE A 248 -22.24 19.68 9.78
C ILE A 248 -21.13 19.89 10.78
N TYR A 249 -20.36 18.84 11.11
CA TYR A 249 -19.15 19.00 11.90
C TYR A 249 -17.90 18.93 11.02
N HIS A 250 -16.90 19.71 11.40
CA HIS A 250 -15.61 19.83 10.73
C HIS A 250 -14.51 19.45 11.71
N LEU A 251 -13.68 18.50 11.30
CA LEU A 251 -12.46 18.11 12.00
C LEU A 251 -11.33 19.11 11.70
N PRO A 252 -10.39 19.36 12.63
CA PRO A 252 -9.27 20.30 12.47
C PRO A 252 -8.44 20.19 11.18
N ASP A 253 -8.43 19.01 10.57
CA ASP A 253 -7.69 18.66 9.37
C ASP A 253 -8.56 18.58 8.10
N GLY A 254 -9.87 18.82 8.22
CA GLY A 254 -10.79 18.86 7.09
C GLY A 254 -10.55 20.07 6.19
N ARG A 255 -10.73 19.88 4.88
CA ARG A 255 -10.56 20.93 3.84
C ARG A 255 -11.25 22.26 4.17
N TYR A 256 -12.39 22.20 4.85
CA TYR A 256 -13.22 23.36 5.17
C TYR A 256 -13.02 23.90 6.59
N TYR A 257 -12.19 23.26 7.42
CA TYR A 257 -12.12 23.55 8.85
C TYR A 257 -11.73 25.00 9.19
N GLU A 258 -10.71 25.54 8.52
CA GLU A 258 -10.27 26.92 8.75
C GLU A 258 -11.29 27.96 8.28
N GLN A 259 -12.10 27.62 7.28
CA GLN A 259 -13.12 28.50 6.72
C GLN A 259 -14.45 28.44 7.49
N THR A 260 -14.69 27.34 8.21
CA THR A 260 -15.90 27.17 8.99
C THR A 260 -15.89 28.07 10.23
N LYS A 261 -16.91 28.92 10.32
CA LYS A 261 -17.32 29.56 11.57
C LYS A 261 -18.18 28.57 12.35
N ALA A 262 -17.76 28.23 13.56
CA ALA A 262 -18.48 27.28 14.40
C ALA A 262 -19.62 27.96 15.16
N GLU A 263 -20.81 27.37 15.13
CA GLU A 263 -21.89 27.67 16.08
C GLU A 263 -21.79 26.80 17.34
N MET A 264 -21.18 25.62 17.24
CA MET A 264 -20.97 24.70 18.37
C MET A 264 -19.59 24.08 18.29
N MET A 265 -18.96 23.85 19.44
CA MET A 265 -17.66 23.18 19.52
C MET A 265 -17.84 21.84 20.24
N PHE A 266 -17.33 20.77 19.64
CA PHE A 266 -17.39 19.43 20.20
C PHE A 266 -16.02 18.93 20.63
N CYS A 267 -16.02 18.09 21.65
CA CYS A 267 -14.84 17.42 22.16
C CYS A 267 -14.53 16.15 21.36
N THR A 268 -15.57 15.42 20.96
CA THR A 268 -15.48 14.19 20.20
C THR A 268 -16.42 14.20 18.99
N VAL A 269 -16.15 13.32 18.02
CA VAL A 269 -17.04 13.12 16.88
C VAL A 269 -18.38 12.58 17.36
N GLU A 270 -18.34 11.67 18.33
CA GLU A 270 -19.51 11.06 18.95
C GLU A 270 -20.44 12.11 19.58
N ASP A 271 -19.89 13.14 20.25
CA ASP A 271 -20.68 14.24 20.80
C ASP A 271 -21.36 15.06 19.69
N ALA A 272 -20.63 15.30 18.59
CA ALA A 272 -21.17 16.01 17.43
C ALA A 272 -22.30 15.23 16.77
N GLU A 273 -22.11 13.92 16.57
CA GLU A 273 -23.10 13.02 16.01
C GLU A 273 -24.33 12.87 16.92
N ALA A 274 -24.12 12.75 18.24
CA ALA A 274 -25.19 12.73 19.22
C ALA A 274 -25.99 14.04 19.26
N ALA A 275 -25.34 15.18 18.98
CA ALA A 275 -26.00 16.47 18.79
C ALA A 275 -26.69 16.63 17.40
N GLY A 276 -26.63 15.59 16.57
CA GLY A 276 -27.25 15.51 15.26
C GLY A 276 -26.43 16.15 14.14
N PHE A 277 -25.14 16.39 14.33
CA PHE A 277 -24.24 16.88 13.28
C PHE A 277 -23.70 15.69 12.49
N ARG A 278 -23.73 15.78 11.16
CA ARG A 278 -23.08 14.82 10.27
C ARG A 278 -21.70 15.30 9.86
N ALA A 279 -20.84 14.38 9.43
CA ALA A 279 -19.52 14.74 8.93
C ALA A 279 -19.61 15.68 7.71
N SER A 280 -18.67 16.64 7.63
CA SER A 280 -18.39 17.35 6.38
C SER A 280 -17.95 16.35 5.32
N SER A 281 -18.53 16.45 4.12
CA SER A 281 -18.03 15.72 2.96
C SER A 281 -16.66 16.29 2.57
N ASN A 282 -15.66 15.42 2.42
CA ASN A 282 -14.30 15.80 2.01
C ASN A 282 -14.25 16.26 0.55
#